data_AF-A0A519ZG45-F1
#
_entry.id   AF-A0A519ZG45-F1
#
_cell.length_a   1.000
_cell.length_b   1.000
_cell.length_c   1.000
_cell.angle_alpha   90.00
_cell.angle_beta   90.00
_cell.angle_gamma   90.00
#
_symmetry.space_group_name_H-M   'P 1'
#
loop_
_entity.id
_entity.type
_entity.pdbx_description
1 polymer ?
#
loop_
_entity_poly.entity_id
_entity_poly.type
_entity_poly.pdbx_seq_one_letter_code
_entity_poly.pdbx_strand_id
1 'polypeptide(L)'
;MKKTILLFFILLSTTSAFSQGMLNLFGKSEDFFSLMSEEKYTDAYGYFDATFQSKVPAVKLQEMWTSISEKLGKLQTVNIQSSKTQGDLFVLSVEGKFVNGSQNFTLAYNKAEKIVGLFLQPKATAMDYIKPSYADTSLYTEKEVYVTTEKHKLVGILTTPKKAVNFPVVVLVHGSGPSDMDGTVGPNKTLKDLAAGLASKGIASIRYVKRTIIYPNEFAGTFTVKEEVLDDALAAIALARTTPGVNKKQLYLMGHSLGGMLAPRIATLAPDLNGVILLAAPARTLTDMIIEQNNYIYALTK
;
A
#
# COMPACT_ATOMS: atom_id res chain seq x y z
N MET A 1 42.47 34.61 -33.42
CA MET A 1 42.66 33.20 -32.99
C MET A 1 42.12 33.11 -31.55
N LYS A 2 41.16 32.28 -31.13
CA LYS A 2 40.45 31.13 -31.68
C LYS A 2 39.00 31.19 -31.17
N LYS A 3 38.09 30.66 -31.98
CA LYS A 3 36.65 30.52 -31.75
C LYS A 3 36.37 29.58 -30.57
N THR A 4 35.46 29.96 -29.68
CA THR A 4 34.83 29.06 -28.72
C THR A 4 33.66 28.39 -29.43
N ILE A 5 33.76 27.07 -29.65
CA ILE A 5 32.71 26.21 -30.21
C ILE A 5 32.46 25.08 -29.21
N LEU A 6 31.16 24.84 -28.95
CA LEU A 6 30.50 23.62 -28.44
C LEU A 6 30.78 23.17 -27.00
N LEU A 7 29.72 22.99 -26.20
CA LEU A 7 28.98 21.73 -26.14
C LEU A 7 27.76 21.86 -25.20
N PHE A 8 26.57 21.96 -25.79
CA PHE A 8 25.27 21.83 -25.12
C PHE A 8 24.55 20.65 -25.77
N PHE A 9 25.00 19.42 -25.55
CA PHE A 9 24.35 18.22 -26.11
C PHE A 9 24.74 16.90 -25.41
N ILE A 10 24.66 16.81 -24.08
CA ILE A 10 24.72 15.52 -23.35
C ILE A 10 23.73 15.52 -22.18
N LEU A 11 22.45 15.84 -22.44
CA LEU A 11 21.36 15.61 -21.47
C LEU A 11 20.07 15.10 -22.12
N LEU A 12 20.13 14.61 -23.36
CA LEU A 12 19.00 13.96 -24.06
C LEU A 12 19.16 12.44 -24.24
N SER A 13 20.35 11.86 -24.04
CA SER A 13 20.60 10.44 -24.34
C SER A 13 20.12 9.49 -23.23
N THR A 14 20.10 9.92 -21.97
CA THR A 14 19.67 9.06 -20.83
C THR A 14 18.15 8.97 -20.68
N THR A 15 17.42 10.04 -20.99
CA THR A 15 15.94 10.05 -21.01
C THR A 15 15.39 9.26 -22.19
N SER A 16 16.07 9.32 -23.34
CA SER A 16 15.68 8.59 -24.54
C SER A 16 15.79 7.07 -24.35
N ALA A 17 16.91 6.57 -23.79
CA ALA A 17 17.10 5.14 -23.56
C ALA A 17 16.16 4.55 -22.49
N PHE A 18 15.87 5.31 -21.42
CA PHE A 18 14.91 4.91 -20.39
C PHE A 18 13.46 4.90 -20.92
N SER A 19 13.08 5.91 -21.72
CA SER A 19 11.78 5.98 -22.38
C SER A 19 11.59 4.85 -23.40
N GLN A 20 12.64 4.52 -24.17
CA GLN A 20 12.62 3.42 -25.14
C GLN A 20 12.41 2.06 -24.46
N GLY A 21 13.11 1.81 -23.35
CA GLY A 21 12.96 0.58 -22.56
C GLY A 21 11.56 0.45 -21.95
N MET A 22 10.99 1.56 -21.46
CA MET A 22 9.65 1.53 -20.85
C MET A 22 8.53 1.31 -21.86
N LEU A 23 8.60 1.95 -23.02
CA LEU A 23 7.65 1.71 -24.13
C LEU A 23 7.74 0.28 -24.66
N ASN A 24 8.94 -0.31 -24.67
CA ASN A 24 9.12 -1.72 -25.03
C ASN A 24 8.46 -2.66 -24.02
N LEU A 25 8.57 -2.39 -22.72
CA LEU A 25 7.87 -3.16 -21.69
C LEU A 25 6.34 -3.04 -21.80
N PHE A 26 5.84 -1.90 -22.26
CA PHE A 26 4.42 -1.69 -22.49
C PHE A 26 3.91 -2.58 -23.62
N GLY A 27 4.59 -2.54 -24.78
CA GLY A 27 4.28 -3.43 -25.90
C GLY A 27 4.39 -4.91 -25.52
N LYS A 28 5.44 -5.31 -24.78
CA LYS A 28 5.57 -6.68 -24.26
C LYS A 28 4.43 -7.08 -23.32
N SER A 29 3.90 -6.15 -22.53
CA SER A 29 2.75 -6.42 -21.66
C SER A 29 1.48 -6.64 -22.48
N GLU A 30 1.25 -5.80 -23.49
CA GLU A 30 0.12 -5.93 -24.41
C GLU A 30 0.17 -7.25 -25.19
N ASP A 31 1.33 -7.60 -25.75
CA ASP A 31 1.55 -8.87 -26.44
C ASP A 31 1.29 -10.06 -25.52
N PHE A 32 1.82 -10.02 -24.29
CA PHE A 32 1.58 -11.05 -23.30
C PHE A 32 0.08 -11.26 -23.07
N PHE A 33 -0.67 -10.18 -22.81
CA PHE A 33 -2.13 -10.30 -22.60
C PHE A 33 -2.90 -10.68 -23.86
N SER A 34 -2.42 -10.32 -25.06
CA SER A 34 -2.99 -10.79 -26.33
C SER A 34 -2.84 -12.31 -26.47
N LEU A 35 -1.64 -12.85 -26.22
CA LEU A 35 -1.38 -14.29 -26.26
C LEU A 35 -2.23 -15.04 -25.22
N MET A 36 -2.38 -14.48 -24.02
CA MET A 36 -3.28 -15.02 -23.00
C MET A 36 -4.73 -15.03 -23.48
N SER A 37 -5.21 -13.94 -24.09
CA SER A 37 -6.56 -13.82 -24.65
C SER A 37 -6.81 -14.74 -25.86
N GLU A 38 -5.77 -15.07 -26.61
CA GLU A 38 -5.78 -16.02 -27.73
C GLU A 38 -5.54 -17.46 -27.30
N GLU A 39 -5.44 -17.72 -25.99
CA GLU A 39 -5.19 -19.05 -25.40
C GLU A 39 -3.84 -19.67 -25.81
N LYS A 40 -2.89 -18.85 -26.26
CA LYS A 40 -1.51 -19.23 -26.63
C LYS A 40 -0.61 -19.26 -25.40
N TYR A 41 -0.95 -20.11 -24.43
CA TYR A 41 -0.30 -20.12 -23.11
C TYR A 41 1.19 -20.45 -23.14
N THR A 42 1.62 -21.32 -24.06
CA THR A 42 3.05 -21.67 -24.20
C THR A 42 3.88 -20.45 -24.60
N ASP A 43 3.38 -19.66 -25.54
CA ASP A 43 4.07 -18.46 -26.03
C ASP A 43 4.06 -17.36 -24.97
N ALA A 44 2.92 -17.15 -24.30
CA ALA A 44 2.80 -16.23 -23.18
C ALA A 44 3.73 -16.61 -22.02
N TYR A 45 3.88 -17.91 -21.74
CA TYR A 45 4.79 -18.41 -20.70
C TYR A 45 6.27 -18.12 -21.02
N GLY A 46 6.61 -17.93 -22.30
CA GLY A 46 7.95 -17.51 -22.75
C GLY A 46 8.33 -16.08 -22.31
N TYR A 47 7.38 -15.26 -21.86
CA TYR A 47 7.66 -13.91 -21.35
C TYR A 47 8.22 -13.92 -19.92
N PHE A 48 8.08 -15.03 -19.19
CA PHE A 48 8.60 -15.17 -17.83
C PHE A 48 10.09 -15.52 -17.82
N ASP A 49 10.77 -15.17 -16.73
CA ASP A 49 12.16 -15.56 -16.51
C ASP A 49 12.27 -17.02 -16.05
N ALA A 50 13.47 -17.59 -16.15
CA ALA A 50 13.72 -18.98 -15.74
C ALA A 50 13.43 -19.23 -14.26
N THR A 51 13.64 -18.22 -13.40
CA THR A 51 13.35 -18.33 -11.96
C THR A 51 11.86 -18.51 -11.71
N PHE A 52 11.01 -17.70 -12.34
CA PHE A 52 9.57 -17.82 -12.27
C PHE A 52 9.12 -19.16 -12.83
N GLN A 53 9.61 -19.53 -14.02
CA GLN A 53 9.25 -20.78 -14.69
C GLN A 53 9.61 -22.03 -13.87
N SER A 54 10.68 -21.97 -13.06
CA SER A 54 11.05 -23.07 -12.16
C SER A 54 10.10 -23.26 -10.98
N LYS A 55 9.35 -22.21 -10.61
CA LYS A 55 8.47 -22.19 -9.43
C LYS A 55 6.99 -22.29 -9.77
N VAL A 56 6.59 -21.80 -10.93
CA VAL A 56 5.19 -21.70 -11.35
C VAL A 56 5.02 -22.37 -12.71
N PRO A 57 4.49 -23.60 -12.77
CA PRO A 57 4.28 -24.31 -14.03
C PRO A 57 3.32 -23.57 -14.98
N ALA A 58 3.51 -23.72 -16.30
CA ALA A 58 2.65 -23.10 -17.33
C ALA A 58 1.15 -23.43 -17.16
N VAL A 59 0.82 -24.64 -16.69
CA VAL A 59 -0.57 -25.02 -16.42
C VAL A 59 -1.24 -24.13 -15.35
N LYS A 60 -0.49 -23.61 -14.37
CA LYS A 60 -1.03 -22.70 -13.35
C LYS A 60 -1.39 -21.34 -13.93
N LEU A 61 -0.62 -20.88 -14.93
CA LEU A 61 -0.92 -19.65 -15.67
C LEU A 61 -2.21 -19.81 -16.49
N GLN A 62 -2.37 -20.97 -17.15
CA GLN A 62 -3.59 -21.32 -17.86
C GLN A 62 -4.80 -21.39 -16.92
N GLU A 63 -4.72 -22.16 -15.82
CA GLU A 63 -5.78 -22.27 -14.81
C GLU A 63 -6.24 -20.90 -14.29
N MET A 64 -5.28 -20.02 -13.97
CA MET A 64 -5.56 -18.64 -13.53
C MET A 64 -6.34 -17.86 -14.59
N TRP A 65 -5.91 -17.92 -15.85
CA TRP A 65 -6.57 -17.18 -16.93
C TRP A 65 -7.95 -17.72 -17.27
N THR A 66 -8.11 -19.05 -17.29
CA THR A 66 -9.40 -19.71 -17.49
C THR A 66 -10.39 -19.28 -16.40
N SER A 67 -9.99 -19.29 -15.13
CA SER A 67 -10.83 -18.84 -14.01
C SER A 67 -11.29 -17.38 -14.15
N ILE A 68 -10.39 -16.48 -14.58
CA ILE A 68 -10.74 -15.07 -14.83
C ILE A 68 -11.71 -14.97 -16.01
N SER A 69 -11.45 -15.69 -17.10
CA SER A 69 -12.26 -15.64 -18.33
C SER A 69 -13.65 -16.22 -18.13
N GLU A 70 -13.80 -17.27 -17.32
CA GLU A 70 -15.10 -17.84 -16.94
C GLU A 70 -15.94 -16.84 -16.14
N LYS A 71 -15.31 -16.09 -15.24
CA LYS A 71 -16.00 -15.13 -14.37
C LYS A 71 -16.31 -13.81 -15.07
N LEU A 72 -15.35 -13.26 -15.82
CA LEU A 72 -15.42 -11.91 -16.38
C LEU A 72 -15.69 -11.89 -17.89
N GLY A 73 -15.76 -13.05 -18.54
CA GLY A 73 -15.86 -13.16 -20.00
C GLY A 73 -14.52 -12.89 -20.69
N LYS A 74 -14.56 -12.68 -22.01
CA LYS A 74 -13.34 -12.44 -22.81
C LYS A 74 -12.69 -11.09 -22.48
N LEU A 75 -11.36 -11.03 -22.56
CA LEU A 75 -10.62 -9.76 -22.50
C LEU A 75 -10.99 -8.90 -23.71
N GLN A 76 -11.21 -7.61 -23.48
CA GLN A 76 -11.50 -6.61 -24.51
C GLN A 76 -10.31 -5.69 -24.74
N THR A 77 -9.77 -5.11 -23.67
CA THR A 77 -8.62 -4.20 -23.75
C THR A 77 -7.72 -4.35 -22.53
N VAL A 78 -6.45 -3.97 -22.69
CA VAL A 78 -5.50 -3.79 -21.60
C VAL A 78 -5.00 -2.36 -21.61
N ASN A 79 -5.02 -1.70 -20.45
CA ASN A 79 -4.54 -0.34 -20.28
C ASN A 79 -3.47 -0.31 -19.19
N ILE A 80 -2.30 0.25 -19.50
CA ILE A 80 -1.26 0.45 -18.49
C ILE A 80 -1.61 1.70 -17.69
N GLN A 81 -1.93 1.51 -16.41
CA GLN A 81 -2.38 2.58 -15.52
C GLN A 81 -1.22 3.36 -14.90
N SER A 82 -0.12 2.67 -14.58
CA SER A 82 1.08 3.30 -14.03
C SER A 82 2.31 2.42 -14.22
N SER A 83 3.48 3.04 -14.19
CA SER A 83 4.78 2.37 -14.14
C SER A 83 5.63 2.96 -13.03
N LYS A 84 6.45 2.14 -12.37
CA LYS A 84 7.45 2.59 -11.40
C LYS A 84 8.68 1.70 -11.45
N THR A 85 9.80 2.22 -11.00
CA THR A 85 11.00 1.41 -10.74
C THR A 85 11.05 1.10 -9.25
N GLN A 86 11.27 -0.17 -8.89
CA GLN A 86 11.41 -0.61 -7.51
C GLN A 86 12.68 -1.46 -7.40
N GLY A 87 13.76 -0.86 -6.92
CA GLY A 87 15.09 -1.47 -6.98
C GLY A 87 15.50 -1.74 -8.43
N ASP A 88 15.86 -2.98 -8.71
CA ASP A 88 16.25 -3.44 -10.06
C ASP A 88 15.06 -3.89 -10.94
N LEU A 89 13.83 -3.73 -10.46
CA LEU A 89 12.62 -4.14 -11.16
C LEU A 89 11.84 -2.96 -11.73
N PHE A 90 11.27 -3.18 -12.91
CA PHE A 90 10.27 -2.30 -13.50
C PHE A 90 8.89 -2.87 -13.23
N VAL A 91 8.04 -2.13 -12.53
CA VAL A 91 6.72 -2.59 -12.08
C VAL A 91 5.64 -1.82 -12.83
N LEU A 92 4.78 -2.54 -13.52
CA LEU A 92 3.64 -2.01 -14.27
C LEU A 92 2.33 -2.40 -13.59
N SER A 93 1.42 -1.43 -13.46
CA SER A 93 0.02 -1.70 -13.12
C SER A 93 -0.80 -1.68 -14.40
N VAL A 94 -1.50 -2.78 -14.69
CA VAL A 94 -2.27 -2.98 -15.92
C VAL A 94 -3.73 -3.26 -15.56
N GLU A 95 -4.65 -2.54 -16.17
CA GLU A 95 -6.07 -2.84 -16.14
C GLU A 95 -6.44 -3.68 -17.34
N GLY A 96 -6.87 -4.93 -17.13
CA GLY A 96 -7.57 -5.71 -18.14
C GLY A 96 -9.07 -5.46 -18.06
N LYS A 97 -9.66 -4.92 -19.11
CA LYS A 97 -11.12 -4.83 -19.29
C LYS A 97 -11.63 -6.08 -19.98
N PHE A 98 -12.63 -6.70 -19.40
CA PHE A 98 -13.29 -7.91 -19.88
C PHE A 98 -14.78 -7.62 -20.12
N VAL A 99 -15.49 -8.51 -20.81
CA VAL A 99 -16.92 -8.33 -21.15
C VAL A 99 -17.79 -7.97 -19.93
N ASN A 100 -17.57 -8.63 -18.79
CA ASN A 100 -18.40 -8.50 -17.57
C ASN A 100 -17.67 -7.77 -16.42
N GLY A 101 -16.58 -7.04 -16.69
CA GLY A 101 -15.89 -6.29 -15.65
C GLY A 101 -14.43 -5.96 -15.96
N SER A 102 -13.65 -5.68 -14.93
CA SER A 102 -12.22 -5.44 -15.05
C SER A 102 -11.46 -6.21 -13.99
N GLN A 103 -10.22 -6.57 -14.31
CA GLN A 103 -9.26 -7.21 -13.43
C GLN A 103 -7.94 -6.45 -13.57
N ASN A 104 -7.41 -5.97 -12.46
CA ASN A 104 -6.12 -5.29 -12.46
C ASN A 104 -4.99 -6.31 -12.21
N PHE A 105 -3.85 -6.07 -12.82
CA PHE A 105 -2.67 -6.90 -12.74
C PHE A 105 -1.47 -6.03 -12.38
N THR A 106 -0.52 -6.62 -11.67
CA THR A 106 0.83 -6.07 -11.54
C THR A 106 1.81 -6.99 -12.23
N LEU A 107 2.56 -6.44 -13.17
CA LEU A 107 3.68 -7.10 -13.84
C LEU A 107 4.99 -6.53 -13.30
N ALA A 108 5.89 -7.40 -12.86
CA ALA A 108 7.25 -7.01 -12.49
C ALA A 108 8.24 -7.57 -13.51
N TYR A 109 9.04 -6.70 -14.09
CA TYR A 109 10.07 -7.01 -15.08
C TYR A 109 11.46 -6.84 -14.49
N ASN A 110 12.38 -7.74 -14.84
CA ASN A 110 13.81 -7.57 -14.57
C ASN A 110 14.51 -6.74 -15.66
N LYS A 111 15.81 -6.49 -15.49
CA LYS A 111 16.66 -5.77 -16.47
C LYS A 111 16.77 -6.46 -17.84
N ALA A 112 16.49 -7.76 -17.92
CA ALA A 112 16.43 -8.51 -19.17
C ALA A 112 15.02 -8.48 -19.81
N GLU A 113 14.13 -7.62 -19.28
CA GLU A 113 12.76 -7.43 -19.78
C GLU A 113 11.92 -8.72 -19.78
N LYS A 114 12.20 -9.61 -18.82
CA LYS A 114 11.42 -10.81 -18.53
C LYS A 114 10.54 -10.57 -17.31
N ILE A 115 9.33 -11.13 -17.34
CA ILE A 115 8.39 -11.09 -16.22
C ILE A 115 8.91 -12.00 -15.11
N VAL A 116 9.16 -11.42 -13.94
CA VAL A 116 9.55 -12.12 -12.72
C VAL A 116 8.41 -12.21 -11.69
N GLY A 117 7.32 -11.50 -11.95
CA GLY A 117 6.12 -11.55 -11.11
C GLY A 117 4.88 -11.09 -11.86
N LEU A 118 3.79 -11.84 -11.67
CA LEU A 118 2.45 -11.52 -12.13
C LEU A 118 1.50 -11.67 -10.93
N PHE A 119 0.83 -10.58 -10.56
CA PHE A 119 -0.08 -10.57 -9.42
C PHE A 119 -1.44 -10.03 -9.84
N LEU A 120 -2.50 -10.73 -9.44
CA LEU A 120 -3.85 -10.19 -9.50
C LEU A 120 -4.00 -9.13 -8.42
N GLN A 121 -4.31 -7.91 -8.84
CA GLN A 121 -4.71 -6.87 -7.90
C GLN A 121 -6.22 -6.97 -7.69
N PRO A 122 -6.73 -6.69 -6.48
CA PRO A 122 -8.16 -6.51 -6.30
C PRO A 122 -8.68 -5.57 -7.38
N LYS A 123 -9.84 -5.89 -7.97
CA LYS A 123 -10.53 -5.00 -8.91
C LYS A 123 -10.46 -3.60 -8.30
N ALA A 124 -9.95 -2.63 -9.05
CA ALA A 124 -10.19 -1.23 -8.73
C ALA A 124 -11.67 -0.97 -8.99
N THR A 125 -12.55 -1.55 -8.16
CA THR A 125 -13.81 -0.94 -7.84
C THR A 125 -13.42 0.31 -7.10
N ALA A 126 -13.17 1.39 -7.84
CA ALA A 126 -13.54 2.70 -7.36
C ALA A 126 -15.08 2.69 -7.23
N MET A 127 -15.59 1.93 -6.25
CA MET A 127 -16.69 2.46 -5.48
C MET A 127 -16.05 3.67 -4.81
N ASP A 128 -16.54 4.86 -5.13
CA ASP A 128 -16.10 6.04 -4.43
C ASP A 128 -16.25 5.78 -2.93
N TYR A 129 -15.27 6.23 -2.15
CA TYR A 129 -15.34 6.12 -0.70
C TYR A 129 -16.67 6.68 -0.21
N ILE A 130 -17.50 5.82 0.41
CA ILE A 130 -18.75 6.22 1.01
C ILE A 130 -18.47 6.55 2.47
N LYS A 131 -18.60 7.83 2.82
CA LYS A 131 -18.47 8.27 4.21
C LYS A 131 -19.51 7.54 5.08
N PRO A 132 -19.11 6.92 6.21
CA PRO A 132 -20.05 6.26 7.10
C PRO A 132 -21.11 7.23 7.66
N SER A 133 -22.33 6.74 7.91
CA SER A 133 -23.44 7.57 8.42
C SER A 133 -23.15 8.20 9.79
N TYR A 134 -22.29 7.58 10.60
CA TYR A 134 -21.85 8.12 11.89
C TYR A 134 -20.80 9.23 11.79
N ALA A 135 -20.20 9.46 10.62
CA ALA A 135 -19.16 10.46 10.42
C ALA A 135 -19.77 11.84 10.12
N ASP A 136 -20.32 12.47 11.16
CA ASP A 136 -20.84 13.83 11.10
C ASP A 136 -19.70 14.87 11.17
N THR A 137 -19.35 15.40 10.00
CA THR A 137 -18.31 16.42 9.79
C THR A 137 -18.64 17.76 10.44
N SER A 138 -19.88 17.98 10.88
CA SER A 138 -20.22 19.15 11.67
C SER A 138 -19.61 19.09 13.08
N LEU A 139 -19.33 17.89 13.60
CA LEU A 139 -18.88 17.65 14.98
C LEU A 139 -17.37 17.70 15.19
N TYR A 140 -16.58 17.62 14.13
CA TYR A 140 -15.12 17.56 14.23
C TYR A 140 -14.42 18.36 13.12
N THR A 141 -13.12 18.60 13.31
CA THR A 141 -12.23 19.20 12.32
C THR A 141 -11.06 18.26 12.05
N GLU A 142 -10.59 18.26 10.80
CA GLU A 142 -9.33 17.61 10.42
C GLU A 142 -8.29 18.70 10.13
N LYS A 143 -7.07 18.49 10.61
CA LYS A 143 -5.93 19.38 10.34
C LYS A 143 -4.71 18.55 9.94
N GLU A 144 -4.00 18.99 8.91
CA GLU A 144 -2.70 18.43 8.56
C GLU A 144 -1.69 18.65 9.69
N VAL A 145 -1.00 17.58 10.05
CA VAL A 145 0.07 17.55 11.05
C VAL A 145 1.25 16.74 10.52
N TYR A 146 2.37 16.82 11.23
CA TYR A 146 3.57 16.07 10.86
C TYR A 146 4.10 15.26 12.02
N VAL A 147 4.17 13.95 11.83
CA VAL A 147 4.88 13.04 12.72
C VAL A 147 6.36 13.12 12.36
N THR A 148 7.15 13.70 13.24
CA THR A 148 8.56 14.03 12.97
C THR A 148 9.47 13.18 13.85
N THR A 149 10.36 12.43 13.22
CA THR A 149 11.50 11.76 13.86
C THR A 149 12.77 12.57 13.57
N GLU A 150 13.94 12.11 14.03
CA GLU A 150 15.21 12.83 13.80
C GLU A 150 15.51 13.09 12.31
N LYS A 151 15.15 12.16 11.43
CA LYS A 151 15.51 12.20 10.00
C LYS A 151 14.31 12.27 9.05
N HIS A 152 13.10 12.01 9.56
CA HIS A 152 11.92 11.83 8.72
C HIS A 152 10.76 12.70 9.18
N LYS A 153 9.99 13.17 8.22
CA LYS A 153 8.79 13.97 8.46
C LYS A 153 7.63 13.35 7.70
N LEU A 154 6.69 12.75 8.42
CA LEU A 154 5.57 12.02 7.87
C LEU A 154 4.32 12.88 7.95
N VAL A 155 3.67 13.11 6.82
CA VAL A 155 2.37 13.81 6.78
C VAL A 155 1.30 12.97 7.47
N GLY A 156 0.43 13.63 8.23
CA GLY A 156 -0.70 13.00 8.87
C GLY A 156 -1.86 13.96 9.08
N ILE A 157 -2.93 13.42 9.64
CA ILE A 157 -4.14 14.16 9.98
C ILE A 157 -4.40 14.01 11.48
N LEU A 158 -4.62 15.14 12.12
CA LEU A 158 -5.20 15.25 13.44
C LEU A 158 -6.69 15.51 13.27
N THR A 159 -7.52 14.60 13.76
CA THR A 159 -8.98 14.75 13.79
C THR A 159 -9.39 15.11 15.22
N THR A 160 -9.97 16.30 15.43
CA THR A 160 -10.36 16.80 16.76
C THR A 160 -11.86 17.07 16.85
N PRO A 161 -12.52 16.74 17.98
CA PRO A 161 -13.89 17.18 18.25
C PRO A 161 -13.97 18.71 18.38
N LYS A 162 -14.97 19.36 17.75
CA LYS A 162 -15.13 20.83 17.78
C LYS A 162 -15.58 21.37 19.13
N LYS A 163 -16.43 20.63 19.84
CA LYS A 163 -17.11 21.09 21.06
C LYS A 163 -16.49 20.56 22.35
N ALA A 164 -15.40 19.79 22.26
CA ALA A 164 -14.75 19.24 23.45
C ALA A 164 -13.50 20.05 23.80
N VAL A 165 -13.33 20.29 25.09
CA VAL A 165 -12.08 20.76 25.69
C VAL A 165 -11.52 19.63 26.53
N ASN A 166 -10.19 19.52 26.63
CA ASN A 166 -9.52 18.47 27.41
C ASN A 166 -9.96 17.05 27.01
N PHE A 167 -9.90 16.76 25.71
CA PHE A 167 -10.38 15.51 25.11
C PHE A 167 -9.34 14.38 25.16
N PRO A 168 -9.77 13.11 25.22
CA PRO A 168 -8.90 11.96 24.98
C PRO A 168 -8.37 11.94 23.54
N VAL A 169 -7.24 11.28 23.31
CA VAL A 169 -6.67 11.10 21.98
C VAL A 169 -6.20 9.66 21.75
N VAL A 170 -6.41 9.17 20.52
CA VAL A 170 -5.94 7.85 20.08
C VAL A 170 -4.97 8.00 18.91
N VAL A 171 -3.74 7.51 19.06
CA VAL A 171 -2.81 7.37 17.93
C VAL A 171 -3.14 6.08 17.18
N LEU A 172 -3.42 6.17 15.88
CA LEU A 172 -3.80 5.03 15.04
C LEU A 172 -2.57 4.50 14.28
N VAL A 173 -2.18 3.26 14.56
CA VAL A 173 -1.01 2.60 13.97
C VAL A 173 -1.45 1.52 12.98
N HIS A 174 -0.94 1.64 11.75
CA HIS A 174 -1.24 0.78 10.61
C HIS A 174 -0.83 -0.69 10.81
N GLY A 175 -1.28 -1.53 9.88
CA GLY A 175 -0.81 -2.90 9.72
C GLY A 175 0.53 -3.01 8.98
N SER A 176 0.79 -4.23 8.50
CA SER A 176 1.98 -4.59 7.72
C SER A 176 2.00 -3.94 6.34
N GLY A 177 3.20 -3.65 5.84
CA GLY A 177 3.43 -3.12 4.50
C GLY A 177 3.17 -1.62 4.35
N PRO A 178 3.37 -1.07 3.14
CA PRO A 178 3.11 0.34 2.85
C PRO A 178 1.63 0.69 2.99
N SER A 179 1.32 1.75 3.75
CA SER A 179 -0.06 2.19 4.01
C SER A 179 -0.14 3.71 4.12
N ASP A 180 -1.19 4.29 3.53
CA ASP A 180 -1.52 5.69 3.71
C ASP A 180 -2.16 5.93 5.08
N MET A 181 -2.30 7.20 5.46
CA MET A 181 -2.92 7.61 6.71
C MET A 181 -4.42 7.25 6.84
N ASP A 182 -5.08 6.84 5.76
CA ASP A 182 -6.50 6.47 5.75
C ASP A 182 -6.68 4.96 6.01
N GLY A 183 -5.62 4.15 5.93
CA GLY A 183 -5.73 2.69 5.92
C GLY A 183 -6.52 2.19 4.71
N THR A 184 -6.24 2.76 3.54
CA THR A 184 -6.99 2.51 2.30
C THR A 184 -6.85 1.06 1.83
N VAL A 185 -7.97 0.36 1.68
CA VAL A 185 -8.06 -0.98 1.06
C VAL A 185 -9.26 -1.03 0.13
N GLY A 186 -8.99 -0.98 -1.18
CA GLY A 186 -10.05 -0.78 -2.18
C GLY A 186 -10.83 0.51 -1.89
N PRO A 187 -12.17 0.48 -1.78
CA PRO A 187 -12.99 1.66 -1.47
C PRO A 187 -13.01 2.03 0.01
N ASN A 188 -12.47 1.19 0.89
CA ASN A 188 -12.55 1.37 2.34
C ASN A 188 -11.42 2.24 2.85
N LYS A 189 -11.71 3.12 3.81
CA LYS A 189 -10.71 3.98 4.49
C LYS A 189 -10.76 3.73 6.00
N THR A 190 -10.36 2.51 6.36
CA THR A 190 -10.59 1.94 7.71
C THR A 190 -10.14 2.83 8.87
N LEU A 191 -8.95 3.44 8.79
CA LEU A 191 -8.45 4.31 9.86
C LEU A 191 -9.11 5.69 9.83
N LYS A 192 -9.48 6.20 8.65
CA LYS A 192 -10.27 7.43 8.52
C LYS A 192 -11.67 7.27 9.13
N ASP A 193 -12.30 6.13 8.88
CA ASP A 193 -13.63 5.82 9.39
C ASP A 193 -13.62 5.73 10.91
N LEU A 194 -12.59 5.10 11.49
CA LEU A 194 -12.37 5.07 12.93
C LEU A 194 -12.13 6.48 13.49
N ALA A 195 -11.26 7.27 12.84
CA ALA A 195 -10.97 8.65 13.26
C ALA A 195 -12.23 9.52 13.30
N ALA A 196 -13.08 9.42 12.27
CA ALA A 196 -14.35 10.14 12.23
C ALA A 196 -15.32 9.69 13.32
N GLY A 197 -15.49 8.38 13.51
CA GLY A 197 -16.37 7.84 14.56
C GLY A 197 -15.91 8.19 15.98
N LEU A 198 -14.60 8.18 16.23
CA LEU A 198 -14.01 8.64 17.50
C LEU A 198 -14.28 10.13 17.73
N ALA A 199 -14.05 10.96 16.72
CA ALA A 199 -14.22 12.40 16.83
C ALA A 199 -15.68 12.81 17.03
N SER A 200 -16.62 12.14 16.35
CA SER A 200 -18.07 12.31 16.59
C SER A 200 -18.49 11.91 18.00
N LYS A 201 -17.66 11.14 18.73
CA LYS A 201 -17.86 10.78 20.15
C LYS A 201 -16.99 11.57 21.12
N GLY A 202 -16.36 12.67 20.67
CA GLY A 202 -15.55 13.52 21.54
C GLY A 202 -14.12 13.04 21.76
N ILE A 203 -13.62 12.10 20.96
CA ILE A 203 -12.27 11.52 21.07
C ILE A 203 -11.44 11.94 19.87
N ALA A 204 -10.30 12.60 20.09
CA ALA A 204 -9.40 12.96 19.02
C ALA A 204 -8.60 11.76 18.51
N SER A 205 -8.06 11.86 17.30
CA SER A 205 -7.13 10.85 16.79
C SER A 205 -6.05 11.45 15.90
N ILE A 206 -4.91 10.75 15.86
CA ILE A 206 -3.81 11.05 14.93
C ILE A 206 -3.60 9.83 14.04
N ARG A 207 -3.59 10.08 12.73
CA ARG A 207 -3.27 9.12 11.68
C ARG A 207 -2.23 9.72 10.75
N TYR A 208 -1.32 8.91 10.19
CA TYR A 208 -0.15 9.41 9.48
C TYR A 208 0.27 8.47 8.35
N VAL A 209 0.88 9.00 7.29
CA VAL A 209 1.36 8.15 6.19
C VAL A 209 2.57 7.39 6.70
N LYS A 210 2.61 6.08 6.47
CA LYS A 210 3.72 5.24 6.91
C LYS A 210 5.00 5.61 6.15
N ARG A 211 6.15 5.63 6.82
CA ARG A 211 7.44 5.97 6.18
C ARG A 211 7.80 5.07 5.01
N THR A 212 7.29 3.84 4.96
CA THR A 212 7.47 2.91 3.84
C THR A 212 6.84 3.41 2.52
N ILE A 213 5.88 4.35 2.59
CA ILE A 213 5.34 5.04 1.40
C ILE A 213 6.21 6.24 1.03
N ILE A 214 6.65 7.03 2.02
CA ILE A 214 7.35 8.30 1.78
C ILE A 214 8.84 8.07 1.42
N TYR A 215 9.46 7.05 2.04
CA TYR A 215 10.88 6.72 1.92
C TYR A 215 11.08 5.24 1.52
N PRO A 216 10.50 4.77 0.41
CA PRO A 216 10.51 3.35 0.05
C PRO A 216 11.91 2.78 -0.16
N ASN A 217 12.87 3.60 -0.57
CA ASN A 217 14.26 3.19 -0.83
C ASN A 217 15.00 2.74 0.44
N GLU A 218 14.61 3.24 1.61
CA GLU A 218 15.21 2.82 2.90
C GLU A 218 14.80 1.40 3.30
N PHE A 219 13.75 0.86 2.66
CA PHE A 219 13.19 -0.46 2.93
C PHE A 219 13.58 -1.50 1.87
N ALA A 220 14.52 -1.17 0.98
CA ALA A 220 15.09 -2.13 0.03
C ALA A 220 16.18 -3.02 0.66
N GLY A 221 16.75 -2.61 1.79
CA GLY A 221 17.80 -3.32 2.52
C GLY A 221 17.29 -4.02 3.79
N THR A 222 18.21 -4.27 4.72
CA THR A 222 17.83 -4.80 6.05
C THR A 222 17.20 -3.69 6.89
N PHE A 223 16.01 -3.95 7.41
CA PHE A 223 15.30 -3.09 8.36
C PHE A 223 14.57 -3.96 9.37
N THR A 224 14.10 -3.36 10.46
CA THR A 224 13.28 -4.03 11.46
C THR A 224 11.99 -3.28 11.71
N VAL A 225 11.13 -3.85 12.56
CA VAL A 225 9.93 -3.17 13.07
C VAL A 225 10.25 -1.89 13.84
N LYS A 226 11.49 -1.72 14.31
CA LYS A 226 11.93 -0.49 14.98
C LYS A 226 11.78 0.70 14.03
N GLU A 227 12.43 0.60 12.87
CA GLU A 227 12.36 1.65 11.84
C GLU A 227 10.95 1.69 11.25
N GLU A 228 10.39 0.54 10.85
CA GLU A 228 9.11 0.47 10.12
C GLU A 228 7.91 1.01 10.92
N VAL A 229 7.90 0.82 12.25
CA VAL A 229 6.71 1.07 13.08
C VAL A 229 7.04 1.83 14.38
N LEU A 230 8.00 1.34 15.18
CA LEU A 230 8.16 1.82 16.56
C LEU A 230 8.56 3.30 16.62
N ASP A 231 9.56 3.71 15.83
CA ASP A 231 10.09 5.08 15.87
C ASP A 231 9.00 6.10 15.49
N ASP A 232 8.21 5.80 14.45
CA ASP A 232 7.14 6.69 13.99
C ASP A 232 5.94 6.71 14.94
N ALA A 233 5.57 5.57 15.54
CA ALA A 233 4.50 5.51 16.51
C ALA A 233 4.85 6.30 17.78
N LEU A 234 6.09 6.22 18.25
CA LEU A 234 6.58 7.00 19.39
C LEU A 234 6.58 8.51 19.08
N ALA A 235 6.99 8.90 17.87
CA ALA A 235 6.90 10.28 17.42
C ALA A 235 5.44 10.78 17.34
N ALA A 236 4.50 9.93 16.90
CA ALA A 236 3.09 10.28 16.87
C ALA A 236 2.48 10.44 18.28
N ILE A 237 2.91 9.61 19.24
CA ILE A 237 2.55 9.76 20.67
C ILE A 237 3.10 11.08 21.23
N ALA A 238 4.36 11.41 20.91
CA ALA A 238 4.95 12.68 21.32
C ALA A 238 4.18 13.89 20.75
N LEU A 239 3.79 13.83 19.47
CA LEU A 239 2.94 14.84 18.83
C LEU A 239 1.57 14.96 19.53
N ALA A 240 0.93 13.84 19.86
CA ALA A 240 -0.34 13.82 20.59
C ALA A 240 -0.21 14.54 21.95
N ARG A 241 0.90 14.32 22.67
CA ARG A 241 1.17 14.94 23.97
C ARG A 241 1.30 16.47 23.89
N THR A 242 1.80 16.99 22.77
CA THR A 242 1.97 18.44 22.55
C THR A 242 0.78 19.09 21.86
N THR A 243 -0.23 18.31 21.46
CA THR A 243 -1.38 18.81 20.71
C THR A 243 -2.30 19.63 21.63
N PRO A 244 -2.64 20.89 21.28
CA PRO A 244 -3.57 21.69 22.07
C PRO A 244 -4.93 21.02 22.27
N GLY A 245 -5.46 21.08 23.49
CA GLY A 245 -6.75 20.50 23.85
C GLY A 245 -6.73 19.01 24.25
N VAL A 246 -5.63 18.30 24.02
CA VAL A 246 -5.46 16.91 24.46
C VAL A 246 -5.32 16.81 25.98
N ASN A 247 -6.08 15.90 26.59
CA ASN A 247 -5.87 15.47 27.95
C ASN A 247 -4.73 14.46 28.00
N LYS A 248 -3.58 14.86 28.56
CA LYS A 248 -2.37 14.01 28.67
C LYS A 248 -2.56 12.76 29.54
N LYS A 249 -3.61 12.70 30.36
CA LYS A 249 -3.99 11.51 31.16
C LYS A 249 -5.00 10.62 30.44
N GLN A 250 -5.26 10.88 29.16
CA GLN A 250 -6.14 10.07 28.32
C GLN A 250 -5.54 9.92 26.92
N LEU A 251 -4.28 9.49 26.88
CA LEU A 251 -3.55 9.21 25.65
C LEU A 251 -3.55 7.69 25.42
N TYR A 252 -4.09 7.26 24.29
CA TYR A 252 -4.20 5.84 23.93
C TYR A 252 -3.54 5.57 22.59
N LEU A 253 -3.20 4.31 22.35
CA LEU A 253 -2.73 3.84 21.06
C LEU A 253 -3.64 2.70 20.58
N MET A 254 -4.09 2.78 19.34
CA MET A 254 -4.76 1.66 18.66
C MET A 254 -3.84 1.15 17.57
N GLY A 255 -3.52 -0.13 17.61
CA GLY A 255 -2.74 -0.79 16.59
C GLY A 255 -3.59 -1.79 15.81
N HIS A 256 -3.55 -1.71 14.48
CA HIS A 256 -4.17 -2.70 13.59
C HIS A 256 -3.16 -3.77 13.14
N SER A 257 -3.52 -5.06 13.18
CA SER A 257 -2.67 -6.15 12.66
C SER A 257 -1.24 -6.08 13.20
N LEU A 258 -0.21 -5.83 12.38
CA LEU A 258 1.17 -5.60 12.84
C LEU A 258 1.29 -4.49 13.89
N GLY A 259 0.59 -3.36 13.72
CA GLY A 259 0.55 -2.30 14.72
C GLY A 259 -0.06 -2.79 16.04
N GLY A 260 -1.06 -3.67 15.98
CA GLY A 260 -1.67 -4.31 17.14
C GLY A 260 -0.72 -5.30 17.81
N MET A 261 0.00 -6.10 17.03
CA MET A 261 1.06 -6.99 17.52
C MET A 261 2.12 -6.22 18.31
N LEU A 262 2.50 -5.03 17.82
CA LEU A 262 3.56 -4.21 18.39
C LEU A 262 3.07 -3.25 19.48
N ALA A 263 1.76 -3.05 19.65
CA ALA A 263 1.21 -2.12 20.63
C ALA A 263 1.69 -2.39 22.08
N PRO A 264 1.79 -3.65 22.57
CA PRO A 264 2.39 -3.91 23.88
C PRO A 264 3.85 -3.45 23.97
N ARG A 265 4.65 -3.67 22.91
CA ARG A 265 6.04 -3.20 22.86
C ARG A 265 6.10 -1.67 22.87
N ILE A 266 5.25 -0.99 22.12
CA ILE A 266 5.17 0.48 22.10
C ILE A 266 4.81 1.01 23.50
N ALA A 267 3.86 0.37 24.19
CA ALA A 267 3.48 0.74 25.56
C ALA A 267 4.65 0.67 26.55
N THR A 268 5.57 -0.30 26.40
CA THR A 268 6.79 -0.35 27.23
C THR A 268 7.76 0.80 26.96
N LEU A 269 7.70 1.41 25.77
CA LEU A 269 8.56 2.51 25.34
C LEU A 269 7.92 3.89 25.57
N ALA A 270 6.59 3.94 25.72
CA ALA A 270 5.80 5.13 26.03
C ALA A 270 4.94 4.90 27.29
N PRO A 271 5.55 4.90 28.49
CA PRO A 271 4.89 4.51 29.74
C PRO A 271 3.78 5.47 30.20
N ASP A 272 3.63 6.62 29.54
CA ASP A 272 2.55 7.58 29.80
C ASP A 272 1.26 7.28 29.02
N LEU A 273 1.26 6.26 28.16
CA LEU A 273 0.02 5.75 27.55
C LEU A 273 -0.94 5.23 28.65
N ASN A 274 -2.20 5.64 28.59
CA ASN A 274 -3.25 5.18 29.48
C ASN A 274 -3.83 3.82 29.08
N GLY A 275 -3.55 3.37 27.85
CA GLY A 275 -3.94 2.05 27.38
C GLY A 275 -3.62 1.84 25.92
N VAL A 276 -3.68 0.57 25.51
CA VAL A 276 -3.56 0.15 24.12
C VAL A 276 -4.80 -0.62 23.68
N ILE A 277 -5.17 -0.47 22.41
CA ILE A 277 -6.29 -1.15 21.75
C ILE A 277 -5.69 -2.03 20.66
N LEU A 278 -5.92 -3.34 20.77
CA LEU A 278 -5.39 -4.34 19.84
C LEU A 278 -6.47 -4.69 18.80
N LEU A 279 -6.43 -4.08 17.62
CA LEU A 279 -7.41 -4.30 16.57
C LEU A 279 -6.91 -5.36 15.59
N ALA A 280 -7.58 -6.50 15.51
CA ALA A 280 -7.17 -7.63 14.66
C ALA A 280 -5.68 -8.00 14.82
N ALA A 281 -5.15 -7.89 16.05
CA ALA A 281 -3.78 -8.26 16.35
C ALA A 281 -3.61 -9.79 16.32
N PRO A 282 -2.50 -10.31 15.79
CA PRO A 282 -2.21 -11.74 15.88
C PRO A 282 -2.10 -12.16 17.35
N ALA A 283 -2.97 -13.08 17.78
CA ALA A 283 -2.95 -13.67 19.12
C ALA A 283 -2.13 -14.97 19.20
N ARG A 284 -1.57 -15.40 18.06
CA ARG A 284 -0.77 -16.62 17.89
C ARG A 284 0.48 -16.33 17.08
N THR A 285 1.34 -17.32 16.91
CA THR A 285 2.53 -17.17 16.06
C THR A 285 2.11 -16.81 14.64
N LEU A 286 2.88 -15.93 14.00
CA LEU A 286 2.59 -15.49 12.64
C LEU A 286 2.64 -16.67 11.65
N THR A 287 3.51 -17.65 11.91
CA THR A 287 3.65 -18.87 11.11
C THR A 287 2.37 -19.71 11.10
N ASP A 288 1.71 -19.89 12.24
CA ASP A 288 0.43 -20.61 12.29
C ASP A 288 -0.68 -19.82 11.60
N MET A 289 -0.73 -18.52 11.87
CA MET A 289 -1.78 -17.64 11.35
C MET A 289 -1.74 -17.50 9.82
N ILE A 290 -0.55 -17.40 9.21
CA ILE A 290 -0.41 -17.27 7.76
C ILE A 290 -0.95 -18.51 7.03
N ILE A 291 -0.74 -19.71 7.58
CA ILE A 291 -1.25 -20.94 6.98
C ILE A 291 -2.79 -20.92 6.98
N GLU A 292 -3.40 -20.60 8.12
CA GLU A 292 -4.86 -20.52 8.23
C GLU A 292 -5.46 -19.42 7.35
N GLN A 293 -4.85 -18.24 7.33
CA GLN A 293 -5.29 -17.11 6.50
C GLN A 293 -5.26 -17.48 5.02
N ASN A 294 -4.19 -18.11 4.55
CA ASN A 294 -4.07 -18.55 3.16
C ASN A 294 -5.08 -19.64 2.82
N ASN A 295 -5.31 -20.61 3.72
CA ASN A 295 -6.32 -21.64 3.53
C ASN A 295 -7.73 -21.06 3.46
N TYR A 296 -8.06 -20.09 4.33
CA TYR A 296 -9.34 -19.38 4.30
C TYR A 296 -9.53 -18.62 2.99
N ILE A 297 -8.54 -17.81 2.58
CA ILE A 297 -8.60 -17.06 1.33
C ILE A 297 -8.76 -18.01 0.14
N TYR A 298 -8.01 -19.11 0.10
CA TYR A 298 -8.14 -20.14 -0.94
C TYR A 298 -9.54 -20.76 -0.95
N ALA A 299 -10.12 -21.06 0.21
CA ALA A 299 -11.48 -21.60 0.29
C ALA A 299 -12.54 -20.63 -0.26
N LEU A 300 -12.35 -19.32 -0.12
CA LEU A 300 -13.23 -18.29 -0.71
C LEU A 300 -13.15 -18.20 -2.24
N THR A 301 -12.16 -18.83 -2.87
CA THR A 301 -12.02 -18.86 -4.34
C THR A 301 -12.70 -20.05 -5.00
N LYS A 302 -13.17 -21.02 -4.20
CA LYS A 302 -13.99 -22.15 -4.65
C LYS A 302 -15.46 -21.74 -4.71
#